data_AF-A0A936L498-F1
#
_entry.id   AF-A0A936L498-F1
#
_cell.length_a   1.000
_cell.length_b   1.000
_cell.length_c   1.000
_cell.angle_alpha   90.00
_cell.angle_beta   90.00
_cell.angle_gamma   90.00
#
_symmetry.space_group_name_H-M   'P 1'
#
loop_
_entity.id
_entity.type
_entity.pdbx_description
1 polymer ?
#
loop_
_entity_poly.entity_id
_entity_poly.type
_entity_poly.pdbx_seq_one_letter_code
_entity_poly.pdbx_strand_id
1 'polypeptide(L)'
;MYFITEQDPNYSIKGSRDPLGFQVVWQAAGRKLIPYLSTVSGSIKDFQILCLAYALKKELKIEDKQFEPFFLRFEQMMAYTRYKSYQKEGFNGVDKVRKLMSGNPASVRISSAIADQLLSNQKAYGIWGKYNSPFSEMRLTDMPEYSNVYIPKVLNNDAFLRQATLLSKKRDAQPAYIESDKMDEWSDFLQKPSGIEKKLFIEKLLDDTCGKELLNQIDNNPDFRDLSFYELIQALTDSSSNSNFKAILGYIANTEKVICPLNRIFRYLQTKSYWKNEEIETDPYIKNWRSTFESKGFDETTRSLATLLTLSNYELVLGLVKRNEEVAARRNSAAWMQFTENGLEVNHFEGAFFREEYDPETQNDFNYFFSTFISLHKQLN
;
A
#
# COMPACT_ATOMS: atom_id res chain seq x y z
N MET A 1 5.65 27.41 45.58
CA MET A 1 4.54 26.73 44.88
C MET A 1 4.84 26.89 43.40
N TYR A 2 5.37 25.86 42.76
CA TYR A 2 5.68 25.90 41.32
C TYR A 2 4.54 25.23 40.58
N PHE A 3 3.82 26.00 39.77
CA PHE A 3 2.98 25.47 38.70
C PHE A 3 3.92 24.97 37.59
N ILE A 4 3.90 23.67 37.32
CA ILE A 4 4.51 23.13 36.10
C ILE A 4 3.39 23.10 35.05
N THR A 5 3.33 24.15 34.24
CA THR A 5 2.48 24.24 33.05
C THR A 5 3.38 24.47 31.85
N GLU A 6 3.92 23.39 31.30
CA GLU A 6 4.15 23.22 29.85
C GLU A 6 4.57 21.78 29.59
N GLN A 7 3.80 21.09 28.75
CA GLN A 7 4.14 19.77 28.23
C GLN A 7 5.46 19.93 27.44
N ASP A 8 6.44 19.06 27.67
CA ASP A 8 7.71 19.10 26.93
C ASP A 8 7.41 19.04 25.41
N PRO A 9 7.89 20.00 24.60
CA PRO A 9 7.68 20.00 23.15
C PRO A 9 8.28 18.77 22.45
N ASN A 10 9.14 18.00 23.13
CA ASN A 10 9.62 16.70 22.67
C ASN A 10 8.76 15.51 23.12
N TYR A 11 7.79 15.72 24.02
CA TYR A 11 6.75 14.75 24.37
C TYR A 11 5.65 14.73 23.29
N SER A 12 6.05 14.64 22.03
CA SER A 12 5.12 14.29 20.97
C SER A 12 4.91 12.79 21.02
N ILE A 13 3.69 12.37 21.35
CA ILE A 13 3.25 11.01 21.02
C ILE A 13 3.44 10.90 19.50
N LYS A 14 4.44 10.15 19.05
CA LYS A 14 4.62 9.93 17.60
C LYS A 14 3.40 9.15 17.11
N GLY A 15 2.53 9.83 16.37
CA GLY A 15 1.34 9.23 15.81
C GLY A 15 1.68 8.06 14.88
N SER A 16 1.17 6.87 15.18
CA SER A 16 1.05 5.83 14.15
C SER A 16 -0.10 6.16 13.20
N ARG A 17 0.10 5.97 11.90
CA ARG A 17 -0.99 6.11 10.90
C ARG A 17 -2.14 5.12 11.14
N ASP A 18 -1.90 4.04 11.88
CA ASP A 18 -2.87 3.00 12.22
C ASP A 18 -2.87 2.74 13.74
N PRO A 19 -3.49 3.61 14.55
CA PRO A 19 -3.43 3.56 16.01
C PRO A 19 -4.14 2.33 16.63
N LEU A 20 -4.98 1.64 15.86
CA LEU A 20 -5.74 0.45 16.29
C LEU A 20 -5.23 -0.86 15.67
N GLY A 21 -4.25 -0.78 14.76
CA GLY A 21 -3.68 -1.96 14.10
C GLY A 21 -4.63 -2.60 13.08
N PHE A 22 -5.62 -1.88 12.59
CA PHE A 22 -6.68 -2.40 11.72
C PHE A 22 -6.20 -2.67 10.30
N GLN A 23 -5.13 -2.01 9.86
CA GLN A 23 -4.55 -2.32 8.55
C GLN A 23 -4.11 -3.78 8.50
N VAL A 24 -3.50 -4.32 9.57
CA VAL A 24 -3.05 -5.72 9.60
C VAL A 24 -4.23 -6.70 9.61
N VAL A 25 -5.30 -6.37 10.36
CA VAL A 25 -6.54 -7.17 10.40
C VAL A 25 -7.16 -7.24 9.01
N TRP A 26 -7.29 -6.10 8.33
CA TRP A 26 -7.81 -6.07 6.97
C TRP A 26 -6.90 -6.84 6.01
N GLN A 27 -5.58 -6.60 6.05
CA GLN A 27 -4.62 -7.28 5.16
C GLN A 27 -4.76 -8.81 5.25
N ALA A 28 -4.94 -9.35 6.45
CA ALA A 28 -5.17 -10.77 6.65
C ALA A 28 -6.47 -11.24 5.97
N ALA A 29 -7.55 -10.45 6.03
CA ALA A 29 -8.80 -10.73 5.33
C ALA A 29 -8.64 -10.69 3.80
N GLY A 30 -8.09 -9.60 3.25
CA GLY A 30 -7.93 -9.45 1.82
C GLY A 30 -6.99 -10.45 1.17
N ARG A 31 -5.92 -10.86 1.87
CA ARG A 31 -4.98 -11.87 1.38
C ARG A 31 -5.61 -13.26 1.23
N LYS A 32 -6.78 -13.49 1.83
CA LYS A 32 -7.57 -14.70 1.54
C LYS A 32 -8.01 -14.74 0.08
N LEU A 33 -8.18 -13.60 -0.60
CA LEU A 33 -8.53 -13.54 -2.02
C LEU A 33 -7.34 -13.12 -2.89
N ILE A 34 -6.68 -12.01 -2.55
CA ILE A 34 -5.60 -11.41 -3.34
C ILE A 34 -4.28 -11.60 -2.56
N PRO A 35 -3.54 -12.71 -2.80
CA PRO A 35 -2.53 -13.17 -1.86
C PRO A 35 -1.26 -12.31 -1.86
N TYR A 36 -0.85 -11.81 -3.03
CA TYR A 36 0.50 -11.28 -3.21
C TYR A 36 0.58 -9.76 -3.28
N LEU A 37 -0.46 -9.07 -3.74
CA LEU A 37 -0.41 -7.62 -3.91
C LEU A 37 -0.31 -6.89 -2.57
N SER A 38 0.36 -5.74 -2.57
CA SER A 38 0.41 -4.81 -1.45
C SER A 38 -0.47 -3.59 -1.72
N THR A 39 -0.73 -2.79 -0.69
CA THR A 39 -1.55 -1.56 -0.79
C THR A 39 -0.93 -0.49 -1.69
N VAL A 40 0.36 -0.63 -2.02
CA VAL A 40 1.17 0.37 -2.72
C VAL A 40 1.81 -0.17 -4.00
N SER A 41 1.55 -1.44 -4.36
CA SER A 41 2.12 -2.09 -5.55
C SER A 41 1.20 -1.97 -6.78
N GLY A 42 0.81 -0.74 -7.13
CA GLY A 42 -0.25 -0.47 -8.13
C GLY A 42 0.24 0.02 -9.50
N SER A 43 1.54 -0.07 -9.82
CA SER A 43 2.11 0.40 -11.10
C SER A 43 2.75 -0.76 -11.87
N ILE A 44 2.27 -1.02 -13.09
CA ILE A 44 2.87 -1.99 -14.01
C ILE A 44 4.29 -1.58 -14.39
N LYS A 45 4.55 -0.28 -14.59
CA LYS A 45 5.89 0.22 -14.90
C LYS A 45 6.88 -0.06 -13.77
N ASP A 46 6.44 -0.02 -12.52
CA ASP A 46 7.32 -0.30 -11.37
C ASP A 46 7.67 -1.80 -11.31
N PHE A 47 6.71 -2.67 -11.65
CA PHE A 47 6.97 -4.10 -11.86
C PHE A 47 7.91 -4.37 -13.05
N GLN A 48 7.76 -3.65 -14.18
CA GLN A 48 8.68 -3.75 -15.32
C GLN A 48 10.11 -3.35 -14.92
N ILE A 49 10.28 -2.27 -14.14
CA ILE A 49 11.59 -1.84 -13.62
C ILE A 49 12.22 -2.93 -12.75
N LEU A 50 11.45 -3.56 -11.86
CA LEU A 50 11.95 -4.71 -11.09
C LEU A 50 12.35 -5.88 -11.98
N CYS A 51 11.53 -6.24 -12.97
CA CYS A 51 11.85 -7.31 -13.91
C CYS A 51 13.17 -7.02 -14.65
N LEU A 52 13.37 -5.80 -15.14
CA LEU A 52 14.61 -5.39 -15.80
C LEU A 52 15.81 -5.50 -14.85
N ALA A 53 15.67 -5.04 -13.61
CA ALA A 53 16.74 -5.11 -12.62
C ALA A 53 17.14 -6.54 -12.28
N TYR A 54 16.18 -7.45 -12.13
CA TYR A 54 16.46 -8.86 -11.87
C TYR A 54 17.03 -9.59 -13.09
N ALA A 55 16.64 -9.20 -14.30
CA ALA A 55 17.26 -9.69 -15.53
C ALA A 55 18.74 -9.27 -15.58
N LEU A 56 19.02 -7.99 -15.33
CA LEU A 56 20.38 -7.47 -15.24
C LEU A 56 21.18 -8.12 -14.11
N LYS A 57 20.56 -8.40 -12.96
CA LYS A 57 21.22 -9.14 -11.86
C LYS A 57 21.77 -10.48 -12.34
N LYS A 58 20.97 -11.23 -13.08
CA LYS A 58 21.34 -12.54 -13.64
C LYS A 58 22.43 -12.40 -14.69
N GLU A 59 22.23 -11.54 -15.70
CA GLU A 59 23.15 -11.41 -16.83
C GLU A 59 24.50 -10.81 -16.43
N LEU A 60 24.50 -9.82 -15.55
CA LEU A 60 25.72 -9.16 -15.06
C LEU A 60 26.33 -9.87 -13.84
N LYS A 61 25.74 -10.98 -13.38
CA LYS A 61 26.17 -11.77 -12.21
C LYS A 61 26.38 -10.90 -10.96
N ILE A 62 25.43 -10.01 -10.69
CA ILE A 62 25.50 -9.08 -9.55
C ILE A 62 25.28 -9.88 -8.26
N GLU A 63 26.28 -9.84 -7.37
CA GLU A 63 26.21 -10.47 -6.04
C GLU A 63 25.04 -9.90 -5.22
N ASP A 64 24.39 -10.73 -4.41
CA ASP A 64 23.22 -10.33 -3.62
C ASP A 64 23.46 -9.09 -2.75
N LYS A 65 24.63 -9.02 -2.09
CA LYS A 65 25.02 -7.87 -1.27
C LYS A 65 25.21 -6.57 -2.06
N GLN A 66 25.42 -6.66 -3.37
CA GLN A 66 25.58 -5.51 -4.27
C GLN A 66 24.29 -5.17 -5.02
N PHE A 67 23.30 -6.06 -4.99
CA PHE A 67 22.07 -5.87 -5.77
C PHE A 67 21.22 -4.71 -5.26
N GLU A 68 21.08 -4.53 -3.95
CA GLU A 68 20.33 -3.39 -3.40
C GLU A 68 20.98 -2.03 -3.78
N PRO A 69 22.28 -1.78 -3.53
CA PRO A 69 22.92 -0.54 -3.99
C PRO A 69 22.82 -0.31 -5.49
N PHE A 70 22.98 -1.38 -6.30
CA PHE A 70 22.76 -1.32 -7.75
C PHE A 70 21.32 -0.90 -8.08
N PHE A 71 20.34 -1.54 -7.44
CA PHE A 71 18.93 -1.26 -7.68
C PHE A 71 18.58 0.19 -7.35
N LEU A 72 19.08 0.76 -6.26
CA LEU A 72 18.79 2.16 -5.91
C LEU A 72 19.30 3.14 -6.97
N ARG A 73 20.42 2.84 -7.65
CA ARG A 73 20.92 3.63 -8.78
C ARG A 73 20.10 3.38 -10.05
N PHE A 74 19.77 2.12 -10.30
CA PHE A 74 18.97 1.72 -11.44
C PHE A 74 17.56 2.34 -11.39
N GLU A 75 16.93 2.35 -10.21
CA GLU A 75 15.64 2.99 -9.97
C GLU A 75 15.68 4.49 -10.32
N GLN A 76 16.75 5.20 -9.95
CA GLN A 76 16.93 6.60 -10.33
C GLN A 76 17.04 6.76 -11.85
N MET A 77 17.88 5.95 -12.52
CA MET A 77 17.99 5.95 -13.98
C MET A 77 16.63 5.77 -14.65
N MET A 78 15.83 4.81 -14.18
CA MET A 78 14.50 4.55 -14.73
C MET A 78 13.48 5.65 -14.37
N ALA A 79 13.62 6.32 -13.22
CA ALA A 79 12.79 7.46 -12.85
C ALA A 79 13.00 8.66 -13.79
N TYR A 80 14.26 8.99 -14.12
CA TYR A 80 14.57 10.04 -15.11
C TYR A 80 14.07 9.65 -16.51
N THR A 81 14.29 8.40 -16.92
CA THR A 81 13.79 7.82 -18.18
C THR A 81 12.27 7.95 -18.29
N ARG A 82 11.55 7.56 -17.22
CA ARG A 82 10.10 7.64 -17.14
C ARG A 82 9.62 9.08 -17.22
N TYR A 83 10.24 10.00 -16.48
CA TYR A 83 9.85 11.41 -16.52
C TYR A 83 10.04 12.02 -17.90
N LYS A 84 11.17 11.76 -18.57
CA LYS A 84 11.44 12.32 -19.90
C LYS A 84 10.40 11.87 -20.93
N SER A 85 10.03 10.58 -20.88
CA SER A 85 9.12 9.94 -21.84
C SER A 85 7.64 10.14 -21.52
N TYR A 86 7.31 10.31 -20.23
CA TYR A 86 5.93 10.33 -19.72
C TYR A 86 5.72 11.46 -18.69
N GLN A 87 6.03 12.71 -19.06
CA GLN A 87 6.06 13.87 -18.15
C GLN A 87 4.77 14.12 -17.35
N LYS A 88 3.61 13.67 -17.86
CA LYS A 88 2.30 13.82 -17.21
C LYS A 88 2.03 12.73 -16.16
N GLU A 89 2.79 11.63 -16.15
CA GLU A 89 2.58 10.55 -15.20
C GLU A 89 3.20 10.86 -13.84
N GLY A 90 2.44 10.60 -12.78
CA GLY A 90 2.95 10.63 -11.40
C GLY A 90 3.69 9.34 -11.04
N PHE A 91 4.74 9.46 -10.22
CA PHE A 91 5.41 8.35 -9.55
C PHE A 91 6.15 8.84 -8.30
N ASN A 92 6.59 7.92 -7.43
CA ASN A 92 7.28 8.30 -6.19
C ASN A 92 8.61 9.00 -6.50
N GLY A 93 8.76 10.24 -6.03
CA GLY A 93 9.97 11.05 -6.27
C GLY A 93 9.90 11.91 -7.54
N VAL A 94 8.77 11.91 -8.26
CA VAL A 94 8.59 12.70 -9.50
C VAL A 94 8.84 14.19 -9.29
N ASP A 95 8.52 14.76 -8.13
CA ASP A 95 8.72 16.20 -7.89
C ASP A 95 10.21 16.56 -7.82
N LYS A 96 11.05 15.69 -7.24
CA LYS A 96 12.51 15.88 -7.24
C LYS A 96 13.07 15.69 -8.65
N VAL A 97 12.60 14.70 -9.40
CA VAL A 97 12.97 14.51 -10.82
C VAL A 97 12.60 15.73 -11.65
N ARG A 98 11.35 16.22 -11.55
CA ARG A 98 10.85 17.41 -12.23
C ARG A 98 11.71 18.64 -11.94
N LYS A 99 12.05 18.86 -10.67
CA LYS A 99 12.92 19.97 -10.25
C LYS A 99 14.30 19.87 -10.92
N LEU A 100 14.93 18.70 -10.90
CA LEU A 100 16.27 18.49 -11.46
C LEU A 100 16.28 18.56 -13.00
N MET A 101 15.20 18.15 -13.66
CA MET A 101 15.07 18.18 -15.12
C MET A 101 14.61 19.52 -15.68
N SER A 102 14.09 20.44 -14.86
CA SER A 102 13.53 21.73 -15.31
C SER A 102 14.51 22.63 -16.08
N GLY A 103 15.82 22.47 -15.84
CA GLY A 103 16.88 23.19 -16.55
C GLY A 103 17.37 22.52 -17.84
N ASN A 104 16.71 21.45 -18.30
CA ASN A 104 17.16 20.61 -19.43
C ASN A 104 18.66 20.24 -19.32
N PRO A 105 19.08 19.64 -18.20
CA PRO A 105 20.50 19.34 -18.00
C PRO A 105 21.00 18.37 -19.07
N ALA A 106 22.25 18.55 -19.53
CA ALA A 106 22.87 17.62 -20.47
C ALA A 106 23.05 16.21 -19.88
N SER A 107 23.26 16.12 -18.56
CA SER A 107 23.31 14.87 -17.82
C SER A 107 22.79 15.04 -16.40
N VAL A 108 22.31 13.94 -15.81
CA VAL A 108 21.90 13.88 -14.40
C VAL A 108 22.83 12.97 -13.61
N ARG A 109 23.13 13.40 -12.38
CA ARG A 109 23.95 12.65 -11.44
C ARG A 109 23.07 11.70 -10.63
N ILE A 110 23.47 10.44 -10.51
CA ILE A 110 22.80 9.42 -9.69
C ILE A 110 23.79 8.70 -8.78
N SER A 111 23.37 8.36 -7.56
CA SER A 111 24.17 7.56 -6.63
C SER A 111 23.30 6.95 -5.53
N SER A 112 23.83 6.05 -4.69
CA SER A 112 23.09 5.56 -3.52
C SER A 112 23.16 6.52 -2.32
N ALA A 113 23.91 7.63 -2.41
CA ALA A 113 24.01 8.63 -1.35
C ALA A 113 22.67 9.37 -1.13
N ILE A 114 22.37 9.68 0.13
CA ILE A 114 21.11 10.33 0.54
C ILE A 114 20.85 11.63 -0.24
N ALA A 115 21.89 12.42 -0.53
CA ALA A 115 21.76 13.67 -1.28
C ALA A 115 21.17 13.49 -2.69
N ASP A 116 21.46 12.36 -3.34
CA ASP A 116 21.04 12.07 -4.72
C ASP A 116 19.73 11.30 -4.80
N GLN A 117 19.32 10.64 -3.70
CA GLN A 117 18.08 9.89 -3.65
C GLN A 117 16.86 10.77 -3.98
N LEU A 118 15.88 10.21 -4.69
CA LEU A 118 14.68 10.95 -5.11
C LEU A 118 13.67 11.12 -3.97
N LEU A 119 13.82 10.34 -2.91
CA LEU A 119 12.95 10.27 -1.74
C LEU A 119 13.77 10.45 -0.46
N SER A 120 13.10 10.85 0.63
CA SER A 120 13.73 10.97 1.96
C SER A 120 14.30 9.64 2.47
N ASN A 121 13.72 8.52 2.04
CA ASN A 121 14.26 7.18 2.20
C ASN A 121 13.93 6.38 0.94
N GLN A 122 14.87 6.32 -0.01
CA GLN A 122 14.67 5.62 -1.28
C GLN A 122 14.37 4.13 -1.08
N LYS A 123 15.06 3.49 -0.14
CA LYS A 123 14.89 2.06 0.13
C LYS A 123 13.47 1.73 0.60
N ALA A 124 12.92 2.51 1.54
CA ALA A 124 11.61 2.23 2.12
C ALA A 124 10.45 2.71 1.23
N TYR A 125 10.59 3.88 0.59
CA TYR A 125 9.49 4.54 -0.10
C TYR A 125 9.53 4.40 -1.63
N GLY A 126 10.65 3.96 -2.18
CA GLY A 126 10.81 3.67 -3.61
C GLY A 126 10.22 2.31 -4.01
N ILE A 127 10.51 1.91 -5.25
CA ILE A 127 10.09 0.63 -5.83
C ILE A 127 10.60 -0.52 -4.98
N TRP A 128 11.84 -0.45 -4.46
CA TRP A 128 12.43 -1.51 -3.64
C TRP A 128 11.53 -1.87 -2.44
N GLY A 129 11.26 -0.91 -1.56
CA GLY A 129 10.46 -1.17 -0.36
C GLY A 129 9.00 -1.51 -0.64
N LYS A 130 8.42 -0.97 -1.72
CA LYS A 130 6.99 -1.13 -2.05
C LYS A 130 6.67 -2.40 -2.83
N TYR A 131 7.58 -2.85 -3.69
CA TYR A 131 7.32 -3.91 -4.66
C TYR A 131 8.20 -5.15 -4.47
N ASN A 132 9.32 -5.11 -3.73
CA ASN A 132 10.23 -6.26 -3.67
C ASN A 132 9.60 -7.50 -3.00
N SER A 133 8.82 -7.32 -1.92
CA SER A 133 8.06 -8.43 -1.29
C SER A 133 6.99 -9.01 -2.22
N PRO A 134 6.02 -8.24 -2.77
CA PRO A 134 5.02 -8.82 -3.67
C PRO A 134 5.66 -9.47 -4.91
N PHE A 135 6.71 -8.85 -5.48
CA PHE A 135 7.44 -9.40 -6.62
C PHE A 135 8.10 -10.75 -6.31
N SER A 136 8.76 -10.86 -5.14
CA SER A 136 9.45 -12.09 -4.72
C SER A 136 8.46 -13.20 -4.38
N GLU A 137 7.38 -12.89 -3.68
CA GLU A 137 6.35 -13.85 -3.26
C GLU A 137 5.61 -14.46 -4.46
N MET A 138 5.35 -13.67 -5.51
CA MET A 138 4.76 -14.16 -6.76
C MET A 138 5.68 -15.08 -7.57
N ARG A 139 6.98 -15.07 -7.26
CA ARG A 139 8.02 -15.82 -7.96
C ARG A 139 8.03 -15.56 -9.47
N LEU A 140 7.82 -14.29 -9.85
CA LEU A 140 7.70 -13.88 -11.26
C LEU A 140 8.94 -14.25 -12.07
N THR A 141 10.13 -14.17 -11.46
CA THR A 141 11.41 -14.53 -12.08
C THR A 141 11.58 -16.01 -12.39
N ASP A 142 10.79 -16.88 -11.76
CA ASP A 142 10.90 -18.34 -11.91
C ASP A 142 10.13 -18.83 -13.15
N MET A 143 9.30 -17.98 -13.76
CA MET A 143 8.55 -18.31 -14.96
C MET A 143 9.46 -18.34 -16.20
N PRO A 144 9.36 -19.35 -17.08
CA PRO A 144 10.07 -19.37 -18.36
C PRO A 144 9.78 -18.12 -19.21
N GLU A 145 8.53 -17.65 -19.20
CA GLU A 145 8.07 -16.44 -19.91
C GLU A 145 8.84 -15.19 -19.47
N TYR A 146 9.19 -15.08 -18.19
CA TYR A 146 10.00 -13.98 -17.70
C TYR A 146 11.37 -13.94 -18.38
N SER A 147 12.07 -15.09 -18.43
CA SER A 147 13.38 -15.15 -19.06
C SER A 147 13.28 -14.88 -20.57
N ASN A 148 12.24 -15.41 -21.22
CA ASN A 148 11.99 -15.23 -22.65
C ASN A 148 11.69 -13.78 -23.03
N VAL A 149 11.15 -12.98 -22.12
CA VAL A 149 10.85 -11.56 -22.34
C VAL A 149 12.04 -10.69 -21.93
N TYR A 150 12.45 -10.76 -20.66
CA TYR A 150 13.32 -9.74 -20.07
C TYR A 150 14.80 -9.94 -20.36
N ILE A 151 15.28 -11.19 -20.55
CA ILE A 151 16.69 -11.40 -20.93
C ILE A 151 16.96 -10.83 -22.33
N PRO A 152 16.18 -11.15 -23.39
CA PRO A 152 16.36 -10.49 -24.68
C PRO A 152 16.15 -8.98 -24.63
N LYS A 153 15.17 -8.48 -23.84
CA LYS A 153 14.94 -7.03 -23.68
C LYS A 153 16.22 -6.31 -23.26
N VAL A 154 16.93 -6.82 -22.24
CA VAL A 154 18.14 -6.17 -21.74
C VAL A 154 19.36 -6.41 -22.64
N LEU A 155 19.48 -7.58 -23.28
CA LEU A 155 20.62 -7.91 -24.13
C LEU A 155 20.58 -7.25 -25.52
N ASN A 156 19.39 -7.00 -26.07
CA ASN A 156 19.23 -6.41 -27.41
C ASN A 156 19.40 -4.88 -27.43
N ASN A 157 19.64 -4.24 -26.28
CA ASN A 157 19.87 -2.80 -26.19
C ASN A 157 21.27 -2.53 -25.60
N ASP A 158 22.27 -2.42 -26.48
CA ASP A 158 23.68 -2.24 -26.11
C ASP A 158 23.92 -0.96 -25.29
N ALA A 159 23.19 0.13 -25.56
CA ALA A 159 23.33 1.37 -24.82
C ALA A 159 22.84 1.20 -23.36
N PHE A 160 21.68 0.58 -23.18
CA PHE A 160 21.12 0.25 -21.88
C PHE A 160 22.02 -0.71 -21.11
N LEU A 161 22.48 -1.80 -21.73
CA LEU A 161 23.34 -2.79 -21.10
C LEU A 161 24.68 -2.20 -20.66
N ARG A 162 25.29 -1.33 -21.48
CA ARG A 162 26.52 -0.60 -21.12
C ARG A 162 26.29 0.30 -19.92
N GLN A 163 25.18 1.04 -19.89
CA GLN A 163 24.85 1.89 -18.75
C GLN A 163 24.62 1.06 -17.48
N ALA A 164 23.82 0.00 -17.55
CA ALA A 164 23.57 -0.90 -16.43
C ALA A 164 24.87 -1.54 -15.90
N THR A 165 25.77 -1.94 -16.80
CA THR A 165 27.10 -2.47 -16.46
C THR A 165 27.97 -1.42 -15.75
N LEU A 166 27.88 -0.15 -16.17
CA LEU A 166 28.55 0.93 -15.45
C LEU A 166 27.99 1.08 -14.03
N LEU A 167 26.66 1.01 -13.86
CA LEU A 167 26.01 1.11 -12.56
C LEU A 167 26.34 -0.05 -11.62
N SER A 168 26.47 -1.27 -12.15
CA SER A 168 26.79 -2.47 -11.35
C SER A 168 28.23 -2.45 -10.82
N LYS A 169 29.14 -1.76 -11.51
CA LYS A 169 30.53 -1.58 -11.08
C LYS A 169 30.73 -0.50 -10.01
N LYS A 170 29.73 0.37 -9.79
CA LYS A 170 29.81 1.43 -8.75
C LYS A 170 29.70 0.82 -7.37
N ARG A 171 30.62 1.17 -6.49
CA ARG A 171 30.58 0.80 -5.07
C ARG A 171 30.13 1.96 -4.21
N ASP A 172 29.43 1.64 -3.12
CA ASP A 172 28.98 2.62 -2.14
C ASP A 172 28.27 3.82 -2.81
N ALA A 173 28.57 5.03 -2.34
CA ALA A 173 28.06 6.31 -2.81
C ALA A 173 28.71 6.83 -4.12
N GLN A 174 29.49 6.01 -4.84
CA GLN A 174 30.13 6.45 -6.08
C GLN A 174 29.08 6.88 -7.11
N PRO A 175 29.22 8.08 -7.70
CA PRO A 175 28.26 8.56 -8.68
C PRO A 175 28.42 7.89 -10.04
N ALA A 176 27.30 7.85 -10.75
CA ALA A 176 27.23 7.71 -12.19
C ALA A 176 26.48 8.91 -12.77
N TYR A 177 26.68 9.15 -14.06
CA TYR A 177 25.99 10.18 -14.81
C TYR A 177 25.18 9.51 -15.91
N ILE A 178 23.96 10.00 -16.10
CA ILE A 178 23.07 9.59 -17.18
C ILE A 178 22.96 10.77 -18.13
N GLU A 179 23.38 10.59 -19.37
CA GLU A 179 23.19 11.58 -20.42
C GLU A 179 21.70 11.68 -20.76
N SER A 180 21.20 12.90 -20.86
CA SER A 180 19.76 13.13 -21.01
C SER A 180 19.23 12.65 -22.35
N ASP A 181 20.01 12.75 -23.43
CA ASP A 181 19.67 12.24 -24.77
C ASP A 181 19.49 10.72 -24.78
N LYS A 182 20.28 9.97 -23.99
CA LYS A 182 20.19 8.50 -23.88
C LYS A 182 18.93 7.99 -23.22
N MET A 183 18.25 8.80 -22.41
CA MET A 183 17.03 8.38 -21.71
C MET A 183 15.90 7.99 -22.68
N ASP A 184 15.81 8.61 -23.85
CA ASP A 184 14.75 8.28 -24.83
C ASP A 184 14.94 6.87 -25.40
N GLU A 185 16.20 6.43 -25.55
CA GLU A 185 16.57 5.08 -26.03
C GLU A 185 16.12 3.96 -25.09
N TRP A 186 15.71 4.29 -23.86
CA TRP A 186 15.27 3.34 -22.83
C TRP A 186 13.77 3.43 -22.53
N SER A 187 13.06 4.35 -23.18
CA SER A 187 11.63 4.59 -22.96
C SER A 187 10.76 3.37 -23.31
N ASP A 188 11.18 2.60 -24.32
CA ASP A 188 10.51 1.39 -24.81
C ASP A 188 10.40 0.29 -23.75
N PHE A 189 11.29 0.28 -22.77
CA PHE A 189 11.22 -0.66 -21.64
C PHE A 189 9.98 -0.46 -20.76
N LEU A 190 9.42 0.75 -20.78
CA LEU A 190 8.30 1.17 -19.94
C LEU A 190 6.98 1.29 -20.72
N GLN A 191 6.94 0.85 -21.98
CA GLN A 191 5.69 0.80 -22.74
C GLN A 191 4.70 -0.19 -22.10
N LYS A 192 3.41 0.03 -22.34
CA LYS A 192 2.36 -0.88 -21.88
C LYS A 192 2.68 -2.32 -22.37
N PRO A 193 2.73 -3.32 -21.46
CA PRO A 193 3.03 -4.69 -21.82
C PRO A 193 2.12 -5.23 -22.93
N SER A 194 2.69 -6.03 -23.82
CA SER A 194 1.96 -6.74 -24.88
C SER A 194 2.46 -8.18 -25.02
N GLY A 195 1.73 -9.01 -25.78
CA GLY A 195 2.12 -10.40 -26.05
C GLY A 195 2.44 -11.22 -24.79
N ILE A 196 3.63 -11.82 -24.76
CA ILE A 196 4.11 -12.68 -23.67
C ILE A 196 4.29 -11.88 -22.37
N GLU A 197 4.75 -10.62 -22.44
CA GLU A 197 4.95 -9.76 -21.26
C GLU A 197 3.61 -9.46 -20.57
N LYS A 198 2.57 -9.14 -21.37
CA LYS A 198 1.21 -8.96 -20.84
C LYS A 198 0.68 -10.24 -20.20
N LYS A 199 0.84 -11.38 -20.87
CA LYS A 199 0.41 -12.68 -20.32
C LYS A 199 1.08 -12.99 -18.99
N LEU A 200 2.40 -12.78 -18.89
CA LEU A 200 3.17 -12.95 -17.67
C LEU A 200 2.61 -12.11 -16.51
N PHE A 201 2.31 -10.83 -16.76
CA PHE A 201 1.74 -9.96 -15.73
C PHE A 201 0.31 -10.31 -15.35
N ILE A 202 -0.55 -10.67 -16.31
CA ILE A 202 -1.89 -11.16 -15.99
C ILE A 202 -1.81 -12.42 -15.12
N GLU A 203 -0.92 -13.35 -15.46
CA GLU A 203 -0.75 -14.61 -14.73
C GLU A 203 -0.38 -14.41 -13.27
N LYS A 204 0.44 -13.40 -12.96
CA LYS A 204 1.03 -13.23 -11.62
C LYS A 204 0.49 -12.05 -10.81
N LEU A 205 0.15 -10.94 -11.47
CA LEU A 205 -0.35 -9.75 -10.80
C LEU A 205 -1.87 -9.77 -10.63
N LEU A 206 -2.58 -10.41 -11.56
CA LEU A 206 -4.04 -10.54 -11.52
C LEU A 206 -4.47 -11.95 -11.10
N ASP A 207 -3.71 -12.53 -10.18
CA ASP A 207 -3.97 -13.85 -9.60
C ASP A 207 -4.84 -13.72 -8.34
N ASP A 208 -5.61 -14.77 -8.07
CA ASP A 208 -6.40 -14.90 -6.85
C ASP A 208 -6.41 -16.35 -6.36
N THR A 209 -6.77 -16.54 -5.10
CA THR A 209 -6.82 -17.87 -4.46
C THR A 209 -7.97 -18.76 -4.94
N CYS A 210 -8.80 -18.27 -5.87
CA CYS A 210 -9.99 -18.90 -6.39
C CYS A 210 -9.87 -19.28 -7.88
N GLY A 211 -8.65 -19.37 -8.40
CA GLY A 211 -8.40 -19.80 -9.78
C GLY A 211 -8.73 -18.72 -10.81
N LYS A 212 -8.39 -17.46 -10.51
CA LYS A 212 -8.65 -16.27 -11.34
C LYS A 212 -10.13 -15.90 -11.46
N GLU A 213 -10.94 -16.30 -10.49
CA GLU A 213 -12.36 -15.95 -10.46
C GLU A 213 -12.57 -14.44 -10.46
N LEU A 214 -11.81 -13.67 -9.67
CA LEU A 214 -11.88 -12.22 -9.64
C LEU A 214 -11.55 -11.60 -11.00
N LEU A 215 -10.47 -12.07 -11.64
CA LEU A 215 -10.12 -11.62 -12.99
C LEU A 215 -11.25 -11.90 -13.98
N ASN A 216 -11.77 -13.13 -13.99
CA ASN A 216 -12.85 -13.53 -14.88
C ASN A 216 -14.10 -12.66 -14.69
N GLN A 217 -14.46 -12.35 -13.44
CA GLN A 217 -15.62 -11.50 -13.15
C GLN A 217 -15.42 -10.05 -13.64
N ILE A 218 -14.22 -9.49 -13.46
CA ILE A 218 -13.89 -8.12 -13.91
C ILE A 218 -13.72 -8.02 -15.44
N ASP A 219 -13.29 -9.10 -16.09
CA ASP A 219 -13.23 -9.19 -17.56
C ASP A 219 -14.62 -9.26 -18.17
N ASN A 220 -15.50 -10.09 -17.60
CA ASN A 220 -16.87 -10.28 -18.09
C ASN A 220 -17.81 -9.12 -17.76
N ASN A 221 -17.51 -8.35 -16.70
CA ASN A 221 -18.34 -7.23 -16.26
C ASN A 221 -17.47 -5.96 -16.07
N PRO A 222 -17.12 -5.24 -17.15
CA PRO A 222 -16.23 -4.08 -17.08
C PRO A 222 -16.72 -2.98 -16.12
N ASP A 223 -18.04 -2.81 -15.99
CA ASP A 223 -18.67 -1.80 -15.13
C ASP A 223 -18.36 -2.01 -13.64
N PHE A 224 -17.97 -3.24 -13.25
CA PHE A 224 -17.60 -3.53 -11.85
C PHE A 224 -16.41 -2.68 -11.39
N ARG A 225 -15.59 -2.18 -12.31
CA ARG A 225 -14.38 -1.41 -12.02
C ARG A 225 -14.66 -0.02 -11.44
N ASP A 226 -15.89 0.45 -11.54
CA ASP A 226 -16.29 1.79 -11.12
C ASP A 226 -17.31 1.76 -9.96
N LEU A 227 -17.65 0.57 -9.46
CA LEU A 227 -18.49 0.36 -8.28
C LEU A 227 -17.77 0.75 -6.99
N SER A 228 -18.52 1.20 -5.98
CA SER A 228 -18.00 1.32 -4.62
C SER A 228 -17.66 -0.05 -4.02
N PHE A 229 -16.99 -0.08 -2.87
CA PHE A 229 -16.52 -1.33 -2.28
C PHE A 229 -17.64 -2.34 -2.04
N TYR A 230 -18.72 -1.96 -1.35
CA TYR A 230 -19.81 -2.90 -1.06
C TYR A 230 -20.65 -3.25 -2.29
N GLU A 231 -20.84 -2.30 -3.22
CA GLU A 231 -21.48 -2.58 -4.51
C GLU A 231 -20.67 -3.60 -5.31
N LEU A 232 -19.34 -3.47 -5.34
CA LEU A 232 -18.44 -4.41 -5.99
C LEU A 232 -18.52 -5.80 -5.34
N ILE A 233 -18.44 -5.89 -4.00
CA ILE A 233 -18.53 -7.17 -3.30
C ILE A 233 -19.87 -7.86 -3.61
N GLN A 234 -20.97 -7.11 -3.59
CA GLN A 234 -22.30 -7.64 -3.89
C GLN A 234 -22.38 -8.12 -5.34
N ALA A 235 -21.95 -7.30 -6.29
CA ALA A 235 -21.96 -7.64 -7.71
C ALA A 235 -21.12 -8.90 -8.02
N LEU A 236 -19.91 -9.00 -7.44
CA LEU A 236 -19.06 -10.19 -7.54
C LEU A 236 -19.70 -11.44 -6.92
N THR A 237 -20.40 -11.26 -5.79
CA THR A 237 -21.08 -12.36 -5.09
C THR A 237 -22.26 -12.87 -5.92
N ASP A 238 -23.01 -11.98 -6.57
CA ASP A 238 -24.17 -12.32 -7.38
C ASP A 238 -23.78 -12.96 -8.72
N SER A 239 -22.70 -12.47 -9.34
CA SER A 239 -22.26 -12.91 -10.67
C SER A 239 -21.47 -14.22 -10.67
N SER A 240 -20.82 -14.58 -9.57
CA SER A 240 -20.03 -15.82 -9.48
C SER A 240 -20.90 -17.03 -9.12
N SER A 241 -20.50 -18.23 -9.55
CA SER A 241 -21.03 -19.50 -9.01
C SER A 241 -20.07 -20.18 -8.03
N ASN A 242 -18.88 -19.63 -7.82
CA ASN A 242 -17.84 -20.22 -6.98
C ASN A 242 -18.13 -19.97 -5.49
N SER A 243 -18.54 -21.00 -4.77
CA SER A 243 -18.94 -20.90 -3.36
C SER A 243 -17.80 -20.46 -2.42
N ASN A 244 -16.56 -20.88 -2.70
CA ASN A 244 -15.40 -20.48 -1.92
C ASN A 244 -15.09 -18.98 -2.12
N PHE A 245 -15.15 -18.51 -3.37
CA PHE A 245 -14.99 -17.10 -3.71
C PHE A 245 -16.02 -16.23 -2.98
N LYS A 246 -17.31 -16.60 -3.04
CA LYS A 246 -18.38 -15.90 -2.29
C LYS A 246 -18.14 -15.89 -0.78
N ALA A 247 -17.72 -17.03 -0.21
CA ALA A 247 -17.43 -17.11 1.23
C ALA A 247 -16.28 -16.17 1.64
N ILE A 248 -15.24 -16.06 0.81
CA ILE A 248 -14.12 -15.14 1.05
C ILE A 248 -14.57 -13.68 0.90
N LEU A 249 -15.35 -13.34 -0.11
CA LEU A 249 -15.91 -12.00 -0.28
C LEU A 249 -16.77 -11.58 0.93
N GLY A 250 -17.63 -12.49 1.39
CA GLY A 250 -18.43 -12.30 2.62
C GLY A 250 -17.54 -12.08 3.84
N TYR A 251 -16.46 -12.86 4.01
CA TYR A 251 -15.51 -12.65 5.10
C TYR A 251 -14.84 -11.27 5.03
N ILE A 252 -14.44 -10.83 3.85
CA ILE A 252 -13.78 -9.52 3.64
C ILE A 252 -14.75 -8.39 3.97
N ALA A 253 -15.98 -8.43 3.43
CA ALA A 253 -16.99 -7.42 3.71
C ALA A 253 -17.36 -7.36 5.19
N ASN A 254 -17.56 -8.50 5.85
CA ASN A 254 -17.89 -8.53 7.27
C ASN A 254 -16.71 -8.07 8.15
N THR A 255 -15.46 -8.34 7.74
CA THR A 255 -14.28 -7.78 8.42
C THR A 255 -14.30 -6.25 8.36
N GLU A 256 -14.62 -5.69 7.20
CA GLU A 256 -14.72 -4.23 7.01
C GLU A 256 -15.87 -3.62 7.81
N LYS A 257 -17.03 -4.28 7.81
CA LYS A 257 -18.17 -3.90 8.66
C LYS A 257 -17.79 -3.88 10.14
N VAL A 258 -16.82 -4.66 10.60
CA VAL A 258 -16.35 -4.55 11.99
C VAL A 258 -15.38 -3.37 12.17
N ILE A 259 -14.32 -3.31 11.38
CA ILE A 259 -13.20 -2.40 11.70
C ILE A 259 -13.43 -0.95 11.26
N CYS A 260 -14.22 -0.70 10.20
CA CYS A 260 -14.52 0.65 9.73
C CYS A 260 -15.32 1.43 10.80
N PRO A 261 -16.47 0.95 11.30
CA PRO A 261 -17.17 1.53 12.45
C PRO A 261 -16.28 1.85 13.65
N LEU A 262 -15.49 0.88 14.08
CA LEU A 262 -14.59 1.03 15.21
C LEU A 262 -13.54 2.13 14.98
N ASN A 263 -12.99 2.21 13.77
CA ASN A 263 -12.05 3.27 13.40
C ASN A 263 -12.74 4.62 13.39
N ARG A 264 -13.93 4.73 12.80
CA ARG A 264 -14.70 5.98 12.73
C ARG A 264 -15.06 6.51 14.11
N ILE A 265 -15.54 5.64 15.00
CA ILE A 265 -15.81 5.98 16.40
C ILE A 265 -14.54 6.49 17.09
N PHE A 266 -13.41 5.77 16.94
CA PHE A 266 -12.14 6.21 17.51
C PHE A 266 -11.71 7.59 16.97
N ARG A 267 -11.81 7.82 15.65
CA ARG A 267 -11.47 9.12 15.04
C ARG A 267 -12.41 10.24 15.48
N TYR A 268 -13.67 9.94 15.76
CA TYR A 268 -14.63 10.91 16.29
C TYR A 268 -14.32 11.29 17.74
N LEU A 269 -13.94 10.34 18.58
CA LEU A 269 -13.49 10.65 19.94
C LEU A 269 -12.31 11.62 19.93
N GLN A 270 -11.41 11.53 18.94
CA GLN A 270 -10.28 12.45 18.81
C GLN A 270 -10.65 13.92 18.53
N THR A 271 -11.92 14.21 18.22
CA THR A 271 -12.38 15.59 17.92
C THR A 271 -12.49 16.47 19.15
N LYS A 272 -12.48 15.88 20.35
CA LYS A 272 -12.43 16.60 21.63
C LYS A 272 -11.22 16.13 22.43
N SER A 273 -10.67 17.02 23.25
CA SER A 273 -9.57 16.68 24.16
C SER A 273 -10.01 15.85 25.36
N TYR A 274 -11.30 15.88 25.71
CA TYR A 274 -11.86 15.20 26.87
C TYR A 274 -13.33 14.82 26.65
N TRP A 275 -13.73 13.67 27.19
CA TRP A 275 -15.11 13.20 27.22
C TRP A 275 -15.49 12.71 28.61
N LYS A 276 -16.66 13.11 29.11
CA LYS A 276 -17.20 12.51 30.34
C LYS A 276 -17.78 11.13 30.06
N ASN A 277 -17.80 10.27 31.07
CA ASN A 277 -18.36 8.92 30.95
C ASN A 277 -19.84 8.94 30.52
N GLU A 278 -20.64 9.85 31.08
CA GLU A 278 -22.06 10.02 30.72
C GLU A 278 -22.24 10.52 29.28
N GLU A 279 -21.34 11.40 28.81
CA GLU A 279 -21.35 11.89 27.42
C GLU A 279 -21.06 10.75 26.45
N ILE A 280 -20.07 9.89 26.75
CA ILE A 280 -19.78 8.69 25.94
C ILE A 280 -21.00 7.77 25.91
N GLU A 281 -21.56 7.45 27.08
CA GLU A 281 -22.64 6.47 27.18
C GLU A 281 -23.89 6.89 26.40
N THR A 282 -24.16 8.18 26.33
CA THR A 282 -25.35 8.74 25.67
C THR A 282 -25.12 9.28 24.26
N ASP A 283 -23.87 9.28 23.76
CA ASP A 283 -23.55 9.85 22.45
C ASP A 283 -24.26 9.10 21.30
N PRO A 284 -25.06 9.80 20.48
CA PRO A 284 -25.85 9.17 19.43
C PRO A 284 -24.99 8.65 18.26
N TYR A 285 -23.83 9.25 17.99
CA TYR A 285 -22.97 8.84 16.88
C TYR A 285 -22.23 7.55 17.21
N ILE A 286 -21.71 7.40 18.43
CA ILE A 286 -21.09 6.13 18.89
C ILE A 286 -22.10 4.97 18.79
N LYS A 287 -23.37 5.24 19.06
CA LYS A 287 -24.45 4.26 18.94
C LYS A 287 -24.82 3.95 17.48
N ASN A 288 -24.99 4.97 16.65
CA ASN A 288 -25.53 4.84 15.30
C ASN A 288 -24.49 4.41 14.26
N TRP A 289 -23.20 4.61 14.52
CA TRP A 289 -22.13 4.26 13.59
C TRP A 289 -21.73 2.78 13.63
N ARG A 290 -22.53 1.94 14.27
CA ARG A 290 -22.30 0.49 14.36
C ARG A 290 -22.96 -0.20 13.17
N SER A 291 -22.27 -1.19 12.61
CA SER A 291 -22.80 -2.01 11.53
C SER A 291 -23.47 -3.28 12.05
N THR A 292 -24.19 -3.93 11.14
CA THR A 292 -24.56 -5.35 11.26
C THR A 292 -23.55 -6.22 10.52
N PHE A 293 -23.15 -7.35 11.11
CA PHE A 293 -22.14 -8.24 10.52
C PHE A 293 -22.42 -9.71 10.84
N GLU A 294 -21.89 -10.59 9.99
CA GLU A 294 -21.81 -12.03 10.23
C GLU A 294 -20.42 -12.41 10.74
N SER A 295 -20.35 -13.07 11.89
CA SER A 295 -19.08 -13.46 12.54
C SER A 295 -18.56 -14.85 12.15
N LYS A 296 -19.18 -15.48 11.15
CA LYS A 296 -18.81 -16.83 10.71
C LYS A 296 -17.40 -16.81 10.12
N GLY A 297 -16.54 -17.69 10.64
CA GLY A 297 -15.16 -17.84 10.15
C GLY A 297 -14.17 -16.80 10.66
N PHE A 298 -14.59 -15.79 11.44
CA PHE A 298 -13.69 -14.82 12.08
C PHE A 298 -12.65 -15.52 12.96
N ASP A 299 -11.41 -15.06 12.83
CA ASP A 299 -10.35 -15.36 13.78
C ASP A 299 -10.63 -14.71 15.15
N GLU A 300 -9.80 -15.04 16.15
CA GLU A 300 -9.97 -14.56 17.51
C GLU A 300 -9.92 -13.02 17.61
N THR A 301 -9.01 -12.38 16.85
CA THR A 301 -8.84 -10.93 16.88
C THR A 301 -10.08 -10.23 16.31
N THR A 302 -10.53 -10.65 15.12
CA THR A 302 -11.69 -10.07 14.44
C THR A 302 -12.97 -10.31 15.25
N ARG A 303 -13.11 -11.50 15.85
CA ARG A 303 -14.23 -11.82 16.73
C ARG A 303 -14.26 -10.95 17.98
N SER A 304 -13.11 -10.72 18.61
CA SER A 304 -12.99 -9.82 19.77
C SER A 304 -13.40 -8.38 19.42
N LEU A 305 -12.93 -7.87 18.28
CA LEU A 305 -13.33 -6.55 17.77
C LEU A 305 -14.82 -6.48 17.46
N ALA A 306 -15.37 -7.52 16.82
CA ALA A 306 -16.79 -7.61 16.50
C ALA A 306 -17.68 -7.54 17.76
N THR A 307 -17.26 -8.18 18.86
CA THR A 307 -17.96 -8.11 20.15
C THR A 307 -18.09 -6.68 20.64
N LEU A 308 -17.09 -5.81 20.44
CA LEU A 308 -17.14 -4.41 20.90
C LEU A 308 -18.35 -3.66 20.34
N LEU A 309 -18.73 -3.91 19.10
CA LEU A 309 -19.89 -3.27 18.46
C LEU A 309 -21.23 -3.66 19.11
N THR A 310 -21.26 -4.75 19.87
CA THR A 310 -22.48 -5.21 20.58
C THR A 310 -22.59 -4.71 22.02
N LEU A 311 -21.54 -4.07 22.56
CA LEU A 311 -21.49 -3.61 23.95
C LEU A 311 -22.20 -2.25 24.13
N SER A 312 -22.30 -1.75 25.36
CA SER A 312 -22.72 -0.35 25.57
C SER A 312 -21.71 0.62 24.93
N ASN A 313 -22.08 1.90 24.80
CA ASN A 313 -21.16 2.89 24.23
C ASN A 313 -19.89 2.98 25.08
N TYR A 314 -20.01 3.05 26.40
CA TYR A 314 -18.87 3.11 27.31
C TYR A 314 -17.95 1.89 27.16
N GLU A 315 -18.50 0.67 27.19
CA GLU A 315 -17.72 -0.56 27.09
C GLU A 315 -17.04 -0.73 25.72
N LEU A 316 -17.70 -0.29 24.64
CA LEU A 316 -17.10 -0.23 23.31
C LEU A 316 -15.88 0.69 23.30
N VAL A 317 -16.03 1.92 23.83
CA VAL A 317 -14.94 2.90 23.88
C VAL A 317 -13.81 2.43 24.77
N LEU A 318 -14.11 1.84 25.93
CA LEU A 318 -13.13 1.20 26.80
C LEU A 318 -12.32 0.13 26.05
N GLY A 319 -12.99 -0.72 25.28
CA GLY A 319 -12.34 -1.72 24.44
C GLY A 319 -11.43 -1.10 23.35
N LEU A 320 -11.85 -0.01 22.72
CA LEU A 320 -11.04 0.72 21.73
C LEU A 320 -9.78 1.34 22.35
N VAL A 321 -9.91 1.95 23.53
CA VAL A 321 -8.78 2.56 24.25
C VAL A 321 -7.78 1.49 24.66
N LYS A 322 -8.25 0.38 25.24
CA LYS A 322 -7.39 -0.77 25.57
C LYS A 322 -6.69 -1.32 24.34
N ARG A 323 -7.39 -1.44 23.21
CA ARG A 323 -6.79 -1.87 21.95
C ARG A 323 -5.70 -0.91 21.48
N ASN A 324 -5.94 0.40 21.60
CA ASN A 324 -4.96 1.43 21.26
C ASN A 324 -3.71 1.34 22.16
N GLU A 325 -3.88 1.13 23.47
CA GLU A 325 -2.80 0.89 24.42
C GLU A 325 -1.96 -0.34 24.04
N GLU A 326 -2.60 -1.48 23.74
CA GLU A 326 -1.91 -2.70 23.34
C GLU A 326 -1.10 -2.52 22.04
N VAL A 327 -1.66 -1.85 21.05
CA VAL A 327 -0.99 -1.58 19.77
C VAL A 327 0.16 -0.60 19.95
N ALA A 328 -0.03 0.44 20.76
CA ALA A 328 0.99 1.43 21.04
C ALA A 328 2.16 0.81 21.82
N ALA A 329 1.88 -0.02 22.83
CA ALA A 329 2.89 -0.73 23.61
C ALA A 329 3.77 -1.63 22.75
N ARG A 330 3.17 -2.41 21.82
CA ARG A 330 3.92 -3.26 20.87
C ARG A 330 4.87 -2.46 19.95
N ARG A 331 4.62 -1.16 19.78
CA ARG A 331 5.41 -0.26 18.93
C ARG A 331 6.35 0.66 19.73
N ASN A 332 6.47 0.45 21.05
CA ASN A 332 7.20 1.33 21.95
C ASN A 332 6.77 2.81 21.83
N SER A 333 5.45 3.03 21.73
CA SER A 333 4.82 4.35 21.65
C SER A 333 3.75 4.52 22.73
N ALA A 334 3.41 5.77 23.06
CA ALA A 334 2.32 6.07 23.99
C ALA A 334 0.93 5.90 23.34
N ALA A 335 -0.05 5.52 24.15
CA ALA A 335 -1.45 5.46 23.74
C ALA A 335 -1.99 6.87 23.46
N TRP A 336 -2.91 6.96 22.50
CA TRP A 336 -3.50 8.22 22.04
C TRP A 336 -4.64 8.68 22.92
N MET A 337 -5.25 7.77 23.67
CA MET A 337 -6.32 8.05 24.60
C MET A 337 -6.12 7.23 25.86
N GLN A 338 -6.65 7.72 26.97
CA GLN A 338 -6.56 7.06 28.27
C GLN A 338 -7.79 7.36 29.11
N PHE A 339 -8.34 6.35 29.78
CA PHE A 339 -9.37 6.56 30.79
C PHE A 339 -8.76 7.02 32.13
N THR A 340 -9.40 8.02 32.72
CA THR A 340 -9.20 8.50 34.09
C THR A 340 -10.44 8.18 34.92
N GLU A 341 -10.41 8.47 36.24
CA GLU A 341 -11.57 8.29 37.11
C GLU A 341 -12.81 9.07 36.65
N ASN A 342 -12.61 10.20 35.94
CA ASN A 342 -13.68 11.13 35.60
C ASN A 342 -14.13 11.06 34.13
N GLY A 343 -13.36 10.39 33.25
CA GLY A 343 -13.62 10.44 31.81
C GLY A 343 -12.46 9.96 30.95
N LEU A 344 -12.61 10.12 29.65
CA LEU A 344 -11.61 9.80 28.63
C LEU A 344 -10.79 11.04 28.27
N GLU A 345 -9.48 10.97 28.44
CA GLU A 345 -8.52 11.95 27.93
C GLU A 345 -8.03 11.56 26.54
N VAL A 346 -7.96 12.54 25.63
CA VAL A 346 -7.43 12.37 24.27
C VAL A 346 -6.09 13.11 24.18
N ASN A 347 -5.02 12.34 24.11
CA ASN A 347 -3.64 12.81 24.11
C ASN A 347 -3.05 13.02 22.71
N HIS A 348 -3.76 12.61 21.66
CA HIS A 348 -3.32 12.77 20.27
C HIS A 348 -4.50 12.96 19.31
N PHE A 349 -4.48 14.05 18.53
CA PHE A 349 -5.61 14.46 17.67
C PHE A 349 -5.40 14.17 16.17
N GLU A 350 -4.21 13.75 15.72
CA GLU A 350 -4.01 13.56 14.27
C GLU A 350 -4.95 12.49 13.70
N GLY A 351 -5.62 12.84 12.62
CA GLY A 351 -6.64 12.01 11.98
C GLY A 351 -8.01 12.07 12.65
N ALA A 352 -8.24 12.99 13.60
CA ALA A 352 -9.57 13.30 14.09
C ALA A 352 -10.52 13.58 12.93
N PHE A 353 -11.69 12.96 12.98
CA PHE A 353 -12.64 12.98 11.88
C PHE A 353 -14.07 12.88 12.41
N PHE A 354 -14.94 13.72 11.87
CA PHE A 354 -16.38 13.66 12.10
C PHE A 354 -17.11 13.86 10.79
N ARG A 355 -18.10 13.00 10.52
CA ARG A 355 -19.01 13.11 9.39
C ARG A 355 -20.38 12.59 9.82
N GLU A 356 -21.33 13.50 9.96
CA GLU A 356 -22.67 13.21 10.45
C GLU A 356 -23.36 12.14 9.61
N GLU A 357 -23.22 12.23 8.28
CA GLU A 357 -23.78 11.29 7.29
C GLU A 357 -22.93 10.03 7.04
N TYR A 358 -22.12 9.59 8.02
CA TYR A 358 -21.46 8.28 7.94
C TYR A 358 -22.51 7.17 8.04
N ASP A 359 -22.49 6.27 7.05
CA ASP A 359 -23.33 5.08 7.01
C ASP A 359 -22.45 3.82 7.02
N PRO A 360 -22.45 3.06 8.13
CA PRO A 360 -21.59 1.89 8.29
C PRO A 360 -21.96 0.71 7.35
N GLU A 361 -23.13 0.73 6.73
CA GLU A 361 -23.57 -0.32 5.80
C GLU A 361 -23.07 -0.09 4.37
N THR A 362 -22.75 1.15 4.01
CA THR A 362 -22.36 1.52 2.63
C THR A 362 -20.96 2.14 2.54
N GLN A 363 -20.39 2.59 3.66
CA GLN A 363 -19.08 3.25 3.68
C GLN A 363 -17.98 2.38 4.28
N ASN A 364 -16.80 2.44 3.68
CA ASN A 364 -15.62 1.67 4.06
C ASN A 364 -14.39 2.58 4.20
N ASP A 365 -13.39 2.13 4.95
CA ASP A 365 -12.06 2.74 5.12
C ASP A 365 -10.99 2.01 4.31
N PHE A 366 -11.17 0.70 4.11
CA PHE A 366 -10.14 -0.16 3.54
C PHE A 366 -10.70 -0.96 2.35
N ASN A 367 -10.14 -0.74 1.17
CA ASN A 367 -10.44 -1.49 -0.07
C ASN A 367 -9.23 -1.67 -1.00
N TYR A 368 -8.04 -1.37 -0.49
CA TYR A 368 -6.86 -1.10 -1.30
C TYR A 368 -6.40 -2.27 -2.17
N PHE A 369 -6.68 -3.54 -1.82
CA PHE A 369 -6.33 -4.67 -2.69
C PHE A 369 -7.22 -4.72 -3.94
N PHE A 370 -8.52 -4.48 -3.81
CA PHE A 370 -9.42 -4.40 -4.96
C PHE A 370 -9.06 -3.21 -5.84
N SER A 371 -8.84 -2.04 -5.24
CA SER A 371 -8.42 -0.83 -5.96
C SER A 371 -7.08 -1.05 -6.70
N THR A 372 -6.12 -1.72 -6.06
CA THR A 372 -4.83 -2.07 -6.67
C THR A 372 -5.01 -3.07 -7.82
N PHE A 373 -5.79 -4.14 -7.61
CA PHE A 373 -6.08 -5.15 -8.62
C PHE A 373 -6.74 -4.53 -9.85
N ILE A 374 -7.80 -3.73 -9.65
CA ILE A 374 -8.52 -3.02 -10.72
C ILE A 374 -7.60 -2.03 -11.44
N SER A 375 -6.75 -1.30 -10.71
CA SER A 375 -5.78 -0.39 -11.32
C SER A 375 -4.77 -1.11 -12.22
N LEU A 376 -4.22 -2.24 -11.76
CA LEU A 376 -3.30 -3.06 -12.57
C LEU A 376 -4.02 -3.67 -13.78
N HIS A 377 -5.27 -4.11 -13.60
CA HIS A 377 -6.13 -4.58 -14.69
C HIS A 377 -6.32 -3.50 -15.78
N LYS A 378 -6.70 -2.27 -15.40
CA LYS A 378 -6.84 -1.12 -16.31
C LYS A 378 -5.52 -0.73 -17.00
N GLN A 379 -4.37 -1.00 -16.37
CA GLN A 379 -3.06 -0.74 -17.00
C GLN A 379 -2.67 -1.81 -18.02
N LEU A 380 -3.11 -3.06 -17.85
CA LEU A 380 -2.80 -4.18 -18.73
C LEU A 380 -3.79 -4.31 -19.90
N ASN A 381 -5.05 -3.94 -19.72
CA ASN A 381 -6.12 -3.97 -20.72
C ASN A 381 -6.38 -2.59 -21.28
#